data_AF-A0A3D0SE19-F1
#
_entry.id   AF-A0A3D0SE19-F1
#
_cell.length_a   1.000
_cell.length_b   1.000
_cell.length_c   1.000
_cell.angle_alpha   90.00
_cell.angle_beta   90.00
_cell.angle_gamma   90.00
#
_symmetry.space_group_name_H-M   'P 1'
#
loop_
_entity.id
_entity.type
_entity.pdbx_description
1 polymer ?
#
loop_
_entity_poly.entity_id
_entity_poly.type
_entity_poly.pdbx_seq_one_letter_code
_entity_poly.pdbx_strand_id
1 'polypeptide(L)' 'MQSAIEAETPGCNLGIMQKGEFLHKAGYGLANLELNVLLDGNQVHRMASVSKQFTAMAVLMLVEQGKIDLDQDIHIYLP' A
#
# COMPACT_ATOMS: atom_id res chain seq x y z
N MET A 1 -3.58 3.76 -19.11
CA MET A 1 -3.92 4.59 -17.92
C MET A 1 -4.28 6.00 -18.31
N GLN A 2 -3.46 6.73 -19.10
CA GLN A 2 -3.79 8.10 -19.55
C GLN A 2 -5.16 8.25 -20.23
N SER A 3 -5.64 7.22 -20.96
CA SER A 3 -6.96 7.21 -21.62
C SER A 3 -8.12 6.80 -20.70
N ALA A 4 -7.83 6.34 -19.48
CA ALA A 4 -8.82 5.86 -18.51
C ALA A 4 -9.01 6.82 -17.33
N ILE A 5 -8.06 7.73 -17.10
CA ILE A 5 -8.12 8.76 -16.04
C ILE A 5 -7.90 10.11 -16.72
N GLU A 6 -8.90 10.99 -16.63
CA GLU A 6 -8.86 12.33 -17.20
C GLU A 6 -7.98 13.25 -16.37
N ALA A 7 -7.28 14.18 -17.02
CA ALA A 7 -6.24 15.00 -16.38
C ALA A 7 -6.73 15.88 -15.23
N GLU A 8 -8.01 16.29 -15.25
CA GLU A 8 -8.63 17.19 -14.27
C GLU A 8 -9.45 16.45 -13.19
N THR A 9 -9.37 15.12 -13.14
CA THR A 9 -10.10 14.28 -12.19
C THR A 9 -9.19 13.73 -11.09
N PRO A 10 -9.73 13.23 -9.96
CA PRO A 10 -8.96 12.46 -9.00
C PRO A 10 -8.27 11.27 -9.66
N GLY A 11 -7.07 10.98 -9.18
CA GLY A 11 -6.17 10.10 -9.87
C GLY A 11 -5.61 8.93 -9.06
N CYS A 12 -4.63 8.24 -9.64
CA CYS A 12 -3.85 7.21 -8.95
C CYS A 12 -2.37 7.21 -9.34
N ASN A 13 -1.53 6.74 -8.43
CA ASN A 13 -0.14 6.39 -8.72
C ASN A 13 -0.05 4.91 -9.09
N LEU A 14 0.70 4.60 -10.15
CA LEU A 14 0.95 3.22 -10.61
C LEU A 14 2.46 2.95 -10.70
N GLY A 15 2.87 1.85 -10.09
CA GLY A 15 4.23 1.31 -10.19
C GLY A 15 4.23 -0.12 -10.70
N ILE A 16 5.15 -0.45 -11.61
CA ILE A 16 5.43 -1.82 -12.05
C ILE A 16 6.91 -2.07 -11.81
N MET A 17 7.22 -3.10 -11.02
CA MET A 17 8.59 -3.48 -10.70
C MET A 17 8.92 -4.87 -11.24
N GLN A 18 10.14 -5.03 -11.72
CA GLN A 18 10.70 -6.32 -12.11
C GLN A 18 12.16 -6.37 -11.64
N LYS A 19 12.54 -7.48 -10.99
CA LYS A 19 13.92 -7.70 -10.48
C LYS A 19 14.44 -6.56 -9.59
N GLY A 20 13.57 -5.98 -8.77
CA GLY A 20 13.94 -4.90 -7.83
C GLY A 20 13.99 -3.50 -8.45
N GLU A 21 13.78 -3.36 -9.75
CA GLU A 21 13.78 -2.06 -10.44
C GLU A 21 12.37 -1.69 -10.95
N PHE A 22 12.06 -0.40 -10.95
CA PHE A 22 10.82 0.12 -11.55
C PHE A 22 10.94 0.11 -13.07
N LEU A 23 10.12 -0.68 -13.74
CA LEU A 23 9.89 -0.59 -15.18
C LEU A 23 8.93 0.55 -15.53
N HIS A 24 8.04 0.89 -14.60
CA HIS A 24 7.10 1.99 -14.72
C HIS A 24 6.82 2.58 -13.34
N LYS A 25 6.78 3.91 -13.25
CA LYS A 25 6.37 4.66 -12.06
C LYS A 25 5.80 6.00 -12.53
N ALA A 26 4.51 6.19 -12.37
CA ALA A 26 3.84 7.42 -12.81
C ALA A 26 2.60 7.72 -11.98
N GLY A 27 2.20 8.99 -11.99
CA GLY A 27 0.90 9.47 -11.52
C GLY A 27 -0.02 9.81 -12.68
N TYR A 28 -1.31 9.59 -12.51
CA TYR A 28 -2.35 9.91 -13.49
C TYR A 28 -3.46 10.66 -12.78
N GLY A 29 -3.87 11.83 -13.29
CA GLY A 29 -4.86 12.71 -12.66
C GLY A 29 -4.27 13.60 -11.55
N LEU A 30 -5.14 14.15 -10.71
CA LEU A 30 -4.79 15.10 -9.65
C LEU A 30 -4.71 14.43 -8.28
N ALA A 31 -3.72 14.85 -7.49
CA ALA A 31 -3.56 14.54 -6.08
C ALA A 31 -4.46 15.42 -5.21
N ASN A 32 -4.74 16.64 -5.67
CA ASN A 32 -5.64 17.58 -5.05
C ASN A 32 -6.32 18.42 -6.13
N LEU A 33 -7.66 18.45 -6.12
CA LEU A 33 -8.46 19.13 -7.14
C LEU A 33 -8.42 20.65 -6.95
N GLU A 34 -8.61 21.10 -5.71
CA GLU A 34 -8.74 22.51 -5.37
C GLU A 34 -7.44 23.29 -5.65
N LEU A 35 -6.30 22.63 -5.48
CA LEU A 35 -4.96 23.19 -5.68
C LEU A 35 -4.37 22.83 -7.05
N ASN A 36 -5.08 22.07 -7.89
CA ASN A 36 -4.60 21.57 -9.18
C ASN A 36 -3.21 20.91 -9.10
N VAL A 37 -2.99 20.06 -8.09
CA VAL A 37 -1.72 19.37 -7.90
C VAL A 37 -1.75 18.04 -8.63
N LEU A 38 -0.87 17.86 -9.61
CA LEU A 38 -0.71 16.60 -10.35
C LEU A 38 -0.12 15.49 -9.47
N LEU A 39 -0.53 14.25 -9.74
CA LEU A 39 0.17 13.07 -9.27
C LEU A 39 1.45 12.83 -10.10
N ASP A 40 2.53 12.41 -9.45
CA ASP A 40 3.83 12.15 -10.10
C ASP A 40 4.40 10.75 -9.82
N GLY A 41 3.67 9.92 -9.05
CA GLY A 41 4.13 8.60 -8.62
C GLY A 41 4.84 8.59 -7.25
N ASN A 42 4.97 9.71 -6.55
CA ASN A 42 5.66 9.81 -5.26
C ASN A 42 4.77 10.21 -4.07
N GLN A 43 3.51 10.60 -4.31
CA GLN A 43 2.59 11.01 -3.25
C GLN A 43 2.29 9.84 -2.28
N VAL A 44 2.19 10.18 -1.00
CA VAL A 44 1.79 9.25 0.05
C VAL A 44 0.28 9.09 0.04
N HIS A 45 -0.19 7.84 0.03
CA HIS A 45 -1.61 7.49 0.07
C HIS A 45 -1.95 6.78 1.39
N ARG A 46 -3.21 6.91 1.84
CA ARG A 46 -3.72 6.10 2.95
C ARG A 46 -3.90 4.66 2.47
N MET A 47 -3.10 3.74 3.03
CA MET A 47 -2.98 2.36 2.52
C MET A 47 -4.22 1.46 2.73
N ALA A 48 -5.19 1.88 3.55
CA ALA A 48 -6.39 1.10 3.86
C ALA A 48 -6.08 -0.39 4.19
N SER A 49 -6.83 -1.35 3.65
CA SER A 49 -6.64 -2.78 3.93
C SER A 49 -5.31 -3.37 3.47
N VAL A 50 -4.51 -2.66 2.66
CA VAL A 50 -3.15 -3.10 2.30
C VAL A 50 -2.26 -3.21 3.55
N SER A 51 -2.57 -2.45 4.61
CA SER A 51 -1.85 -2.52 5.89
C SER A 51 -1.86 -3.92 6.53
N LYS A 52 -2.87 -4.74 6.26
CA LYS A 52 -3.01 -6.09 6.86
C LYS A 52 -1.83 -7.00 6.54
N GLN A 53 -1.24 -6.88 5.34
CA GLN A 53 -0.07 -7.70 4.96
C GLN A 53 1.14 -7.41 5.86
N PHE A 54 1.33 -6.15 6.24
CA PHE A 54 2.40 -5.74 7.15
C PHE A 54 2.15 -6.25 8.57
N THR A 55 0.91 -6.14 9.06
CA THR A 55 0.54 -6.69 10.37
C THR A 55 0.70 -8.21 10.40
N ALA A 56 0.28 -8.92 9.34
CA ALA A 56 0.46 -10.36 9.24
C ALA A 56 1.94 -10.76 9.23
N MET A 57 2.79 -10.03 8.48
CA MET A 57 4.24 -10.25 8.50
C MET A 57 4.81 -10.04 9.91
N ALA A 58 4.42 -8.97 10.60
CA ALA A 58 4.87 -8.72 11.97
C ALA A 58 4.48 -9.87 12.93
N VAL A 59 3.27 -10.42 12.79
CA VAL A 59 2.84 -11.60 13.56
C VAL A 59 3.69 -12.82 13.21
N LEU A 60 3.94 -13.10 11.93
CA LEU A 60 4.78 -14.24 11.52
C LEU A 60 6.24 -14.12 12.00
N MET A 61 6.79 -12.90 12.06
CA MET A 61 8.10 -12.67 12.67
C MET A 61 8.11 -12.99 14.17
N LEU A 62 7.00 -12.77 14.88
CA LEU A 62 6.86 -13.17 16.29
C LEU A 62 6.70 -14.68 16.43
N VAL A 63 6.06 -15.34 15.47
CA VAL A 63 5.98 -16.81 15.41
C VAL A 63 7.37 -17.42 15.23
N GLU A 64 8.17 -16.89 14.31
CA GLU A 64 9.56 -17.33 14.10
C GLU A 64 10.41 -17.16 15.38
N GLN A 65 10.12 -16.13 16.19
CA GLN A 65 10.76 -15.90 17.48
C GLN A 65 10.19 -16.77 18.63
N GLY A 66 9.19 -17.62 18.36
CA GLY A 66 8.50 -18.44 19.37
C GLY A 66 7.65 -17.65 20.36
N LYS A 67 7.28 -16.41 20.03
CA LYS A 67 6.48 -15.51 20.90
C LYS A 67 4.98 -15.63 20.67
N ILE A 68 4.57 -16.00 19.46
CA ILE A 68 3.19 -16.29 19.09
C ILE A 68 3.17 -17.71 18.52
N ASP A 69 2.15 -18.47 18.89
CA ASP A 69 1.82 -19.76 18.29
C ASP A 69 0.48 -19.60 17.56
N LEU A 70 0.46 -19.92 16.26
CA LEU A 70 -0.69 -19.68 15.38
C LEU A 70 -1.86 -20.61 15.69
N ASP A 71 -1.60 -21.74 16.33
CA ASP A 71 -2.61 -22.74 16.67
C ASP A 71 -3.14 -22.57 18.11
N GLN A 72 -2.58 -21.63 18.89
CA GLN A 72 -3.08 -21.33 20.22
C GLN A 72 -4.34 -20.48 20.18
N ASP A 73 -5.17 -20.67 21.20
CA ASP A 73 -6.31 -19.81 21.45
C ASP A 73 -5.84 -18.36 21.66
N ILE A 74 -6.51 -17.41 20.99
CA ILE A 74 -6.17 -15.99 21.06
C ILE A 74 -6.27 -15.42 22.48
N HIS A 75 -7.10 -16.00 23.36
CA HIS A 75 -7.23 -15.59 24.76
C HIS A 75 -5.94 -15.77 25.56
N ILE A 76 -4.97 -16.57 25.08
CA ILE A 76 -3.62 -16.66 25.67
C ILE A 76 -2.88 -15.32 25.57
N TYR A 77 -3.17 -14.54 24.53
CA TYR A 77 -2.53 -13.24 24.28
C TYR A 77 -3.41 -12.05 24.62
N LEU A 78 -4.74 -12.21 24.52
CA LEU A 78 -5.75 -11.17 24.73
C LEU A 78 -6.85 -11.69 25.68
N PRO A 79 -6.70 -11.54 27.00
CA PRO A 79 -7.63 -12.07 28.00
C PRO A 79 -8.99 -11.35 28.03
#